data_AF-E9I117-F1
#
_entry.id   AF-E9I117-F1
#
_cell.length_a   1.000
_cell.length_b   1.000
_cell.length_c   1.000
_cell.angle_alpha   90.00
_cell.angle_beta   90.00
_cell.angle_gamma   90.00
#
_symmetry.space_group_name_H-M   'P 1'
#
loop_
_entity.id
_entity.type
_entity.pdbx_description
1 polymer ?
#
loop_
_entity_poly.entity_id
_entity_poly.type
_entity_poly.pdbx_seq_one_letter_code
_entity_poly.pdbx_strand_id
1 'polypeptide(L)'
;MVLCDDPFEVKLRDNYELREDEFRESLKRERMLDAKIEELRRTHPLLTQGKIDDLYANLGGRNVEIFVQRAQRMYEARSMRTALFRWEMEQVDLMALADPSFHGNDNVVRNIQEMDPDSPWPDEEIDFITLWCRAVRATCHRWRFLLRDFPQPLLDIHELLLFGRLAGAEQQSSWRARRTCTVSVAAPWSDVQIERGMNQLKFYHDFSCHAESWRLAYGACWEPVIAQCNLAWDFVSPPSKLLRLGEFNVYVRTASKYDDCRLLHLPRLKLTIGLTWHCLADPNEHLAVQPCAPDRIPEYSSNQEHDSTSELEWGEWKFPT
;
A
#
# COMPACT_ATOMS: atom_id res chain seq x y z
N MET A 1 -6.23 -8.39 7.58
CA MET A 1 -4.85 -8.04 7.94
C MET A 1 -4.82 -6.63 8.52
N VAL A 2 -4.06 -6.39 9.58
CA VAL A 2 -3.89 -5.06 10.18
C VAL A 2 -2.41 -4.75 10.24
N LEU A 3 -1.99 -3.70 9.55
CA LEU A 3 -0.68 -3.12 9.73
C LEU A 3 -0.76 -2.18 10.93
N CYS A 4 0.04 -2.47 11.95
CA CYS A 4 0.06 -1.65 13.14
C CYS A 4 0.91 -0.40 12.92
N ASP A 5 0.50 0.64 13.62
CA ASP A 5 1.11 1.95 13.66
C ASP A 5 2.17 2.02 14.76
N ASP A 6 3.06 3.01 14.65
CA ASP A 6 4.09 3.22 15.66
C ASP A 6 3.46 3.69 16.99
N PRO A 7 3.74 3.01 18.12
CA PRO A 7 3.12 3.34 19.41
C PRO A 7 3.42 4.77 19.90
N PHE A 8 4.53 5.36 19.48
CA PHE A 8 4.87 6.74 19.84
C PHE A 8 4.06 7.75 19.00
N GLU A 9 3.91 7.52 17.69
CA GLU A 9 3.03 8.34 16.85
C GLU A 9 1.58 8.33 17.32
N VAL A 10 1.07 7.15 17.69
CA VAL A 10 -0.28 6.99 18.24
C VAL A 10 -0.47 7.86 19.49
N LYS A 11 0.48 7.82 20.43
CA LYS A 11 0.43 8.62 21.66
C LYS A 11 0.54 10.12 21.39
N LEU A 12 1.39 10.54 20.46
CA LEU A 12 1.51 11.95 20.08
C LEU A 12 0.18 12.49 19.59
N ARG A 13 -0.52 11.74 18.73
CA ARG A 13 -1.83 12.13 18.23
C ARG A 13 -2.90 12.14 19.30
N ASP A 14 -2.97 11.10 20.13
CA ASP A 14 -3.93 11.02 21.23
C ASP A 14 -3.78 12.21 22.19
N ASN A 15 -2.53 12.58 22.51
CA ASN A 15 -2.23 13.77 23.30
C ASN A 15 -2.63 15.07 22.58
N TYR A 16 -2.43 15.16 21.26
CA TYR A 16 -2.84 16.32 20.47
C TYR A 16 -4.36 16.48 20.45
N GLU A 17 -5.11 15.40 20.16
CA GLU A 17 -6.58 15.39 20.16
C GLU A 17 -7.13 15.81 21.54
N LEU A 18 -6.54 15.30 22.62
CA LEU A 18 -6.90 15.68 24.00
C LEU A 18 -6.62 17.17 24.27
N ARG A 19 -5.48 17.69 23.82
CA ARG A 19 -5.14 19.11 24.00
C ARG A 19 -6.09 20.03 23.24
N GLU A 20 -6.48 19.66 22.02
CA GLU A 20 -7.43 20.45 21.22
C GLU A 20 -8.81 20.49 21.89
N ASP A 21 -9.28 19.34 22.37
CA ASP A 21 -10.55 19.26 23.10
C ASP A 21 -10.51 20.05 24.42
N GLU A 22 -9.42 19.92 25.19
CA GLU A 22 -9.26 20.65 26.45
C GLU A 22 -9.19 22.16 26.23
N PHE A 23 -8.58 22.63 25.14
CA PHE A 23 -8.58 24.05 24.77
C PHE A 23 -10.02 24.57 24.51
N ARG A 24 -10.86 23.78 23.83
CA ARG A 24 -12.26 24.15 23.60
C ARG A 24 -13.05 24.18 24.90
N GLU A 25 -12.80 23.23 25.79
CA GLU A 25 -13.44 23.18 27.11
C GLU A 25 -12.97 24.31 28.03
N SER A 26 -11.67 24.68 28.00
CA SER A 26 -11.16 25.79 28.81
C SER A 26 -11.80 27.11 28.40
N LEU A 27 -12.01 27.35 27.09
CA LEU A 27 -12.73 28.53 26.59
C LEU A 27 -14.17 28.58 27.10
N LYS A 28 -14.86 27.44 27.21
CA LYS A 28 -16.21 27.38 27.79
C LYS A 28 -16.19 27.74 29.28
N ARG A 29 -15.20 27.25 30.03
CA ARG A 29 -15.05 27.52 31.46
C ARG A 29 -14.70 28.99 31.73
N GLU A 30 -13.86 29.57 30.89
CA GLU A 30 -13.52 31.00 30.93
C GLU A 30 -14.79 31.85 30.71
N ARG A 31 -15.57 31.58 29.67
CA ARG A 31 -16.85 32.27 29.43
C ARG A 31 -17.84 32.15 30.59
N MET A 32 -17.91 30.97 31.22
CA MET A 32 -18.75 30.78 32.41
C MET A 32 -18.24 31.58 33.61
N LEU A 33 -16.92 31.67 33.79
CA LEU A 33 -16.33 32.48 34.85
C LEU A 33 -16.59 33.97 34.60
N ASP A 34 -16.44 34.44 33.35
CA ASP A 34 -16.72 35.82 32.96
C ASP A 34 -18.17 36.21 33.27
N ALA A 35 -19.13 35.36 32.88
CA ALA A 35 -20.54 35.57 33.16
C ALA A 35 -20.82 35.66 34.67
N LYS A 36 -20.14 34.82 35.46
CA LYS A 36 -20.29 34.80 36.93
C LYS A 36 -19.62 36.00 37.61
N ILE A 37 -18.48 36.46 37.09
CA ILE A 37 -17.84 37.70 37.54
C ILE A 37 -18.75 38.89 37.27
N GLU A 38 -19.39 38.94 36.10
CA GLU A 38 -20.30 40.04 35.76
C GLU A 38 -21.54 40.07 36.67
N GLU A 39 -22.07 38.90 37.04
CA GLU A 39 -23.14 38.78 38.05
C GLU A 39 -22.67 39.20 39.46
N LEU A 40 -21.45 38.81 39.84
CA LEU A 40 -20.84 39.20 41.12
C LEU A 40 -20.57 40.70 41.22
N ARG A 41 -20.19 41.35 40.11
CA ARG A 41 -20.03 42.81 40.03
C ARG A 41 -21.35 43.53 40.26
N ARG A 42 -22.47 42.98 39.78
CA ARG A 42 -23.81 43.54 39.98
C ARG A 42 -24.30 43.40 41.42
N THR A 43 -23.98 42.27 42.08
CA THR A 43 -24.43 41.96 43.44
C THR A 43 -23.52 42.51 44.53
N HIS A 44 -22.23 42.69 44.24
CA HIS A 44 -21.23 43.18 45.19
C HIS A 44 -20.36 44.29 44.57
N PRO A 45 -20.73 45.58 44.75
CA PRO A 45 -20.01 46.73 44.17
C PRO A 45 -18.57 46.93 44.66
N LEU A 46 -18.16 46.23 45.72
CA LEU A 46 -16.81 46.29 46.32
C LEU A 46 -15.89 45.15 45.86
N LEU A 47 -16.19 44.50 44.73
CA LEU A 47 -15.33 43.45 44.18
C LEU A 47 -14.00 44.06 43.71
N THR A 48 -12.91 43.73 44.41
CA THR A 48 -11.57 44.21 44.08
C THR A 48 -10.96 43.44 42.91
N GLN A 49 -10.13 44.12 42.11
CA GLN A 49 -9.44 43.49 40.98
C GLN A 49 -8.58 42.30 41.41
N GLY A 50 -7.91 42.37 42.57
CA GLY A 50 -7.11 41.25 43.09
C GLY A 50 -7.92 39.97 43.32
N LYS A 51 -9.18 40.07 43.77
CA LYS A 51 -10.05 38.88 43.92
C LYS A 51 -10.45 38.28 42.57
N ILE A 52 -10.56 39.11 41.53
CA ILE A 52 -10.84 38.65 40.17
C ILE A 52 -9.62 37.90 39.63
N ASP A 53 -8.43 38.46 39.82
CA ASP A 53 -7.17 37.85 39.38
C ASP A 53 -6.94 36.50 40.10
N ASP A 54 -7.27 36.41 41.39
CA ASP A 54 -7.26 35.15 42.15
C ASP A 54 -8.23 34.10 41.58
N LEU A 55 -9.41 34.51 41.11
CA LEU A 55 -10.39 33.59 40.51
C LEU A 55 -9.87 33.03 39.18
N TYR A 56 -9.23 33.85 38.34
CA TYR A 56 -8.60 33.38 37.10
C TYR A 56 -7.38 32.49 37.37
N ALA A 57 -6.55 32.82 38.37
CA ALA A 57 -5.43 31.98 38.79
C ALA A 57 -5.91 30.59 39.27
N ASN A 58 -6.98 30.55 40.07
CA ASN A 58 -7.61 29.31 40.51
C ASN A 58 -8.21 28.52 39.34
N LEU A 59 -8.84 29.19 38.37
CA LEU A 59 -9.34 28.52 37.17
C LEU A 59 -8.19 27.91 36.35
N GLY A 60 -7.07 28.62 36.21
CA GLY A 60 -5.86 28.14 35.55
C GLY A 60 -5.32 26.86 36.20
N GLY A 61 -5.15 26.86 37.53
CA GLY A 61 -4.74 25.67 38.28
C GLY A 61 -5.70 24.50 38.09
N ARG A 62 -7.01 24.78 38.14
CA ARG A 62 -8.05 23.74 37.98
C ARG A 62 -8.11 23.17 36.57
N ASN A 63 -7.83 23.97 35.53
CA ASN A 63 -7.71 23.48 34.16
C ASN A 63 -6.55 22.49 34.00
N VAL A 64 -5.41 22.75 34.66
CA VAL A 64 -4.26 21.81 34.64
C VAL A 64 -4.63 20.49 35.32
N GLU A 65 -5.27 20.55 36.49
CA GLU A 65 -5.73 19.34 37.20
C GLU A 65 -6.72 18.52 36.37
N ILE A 66 -7.69 19.20 35.73
CA ILE A 66 -8.67 18.57 34.85
C ILE A 66 -7.95 17.89 33.67
N PHE A 67 -6.99 18.56 33.03
CA PHE A 67 -6.24 18.00 31.92
C PHE A 67 -5.52 16.70 32.32
N VAL A 68 -4.81 16.69 33.45
CA VAL A 68 -4.10 15.50 33.95
C VAL A 68 -5.07 14.35 34.23
N GLN A 69 -6.19 14.63 34.89
CA GLN A 69 -7.22 13.61 35.17
C GLN A 69 -7.83 13.04 33.88
N ARG A 70 -8.08 13.87 32.88
CA ARG A 70 -8.61 13.43 31.58
C ARG A 70 -7.58 12.61 30.81
N ALA A 71 -6.31 12.99 30.84
CA ALA A 71 -5.23 12.22 30.21
C ALA A 71 -5.11 10.82 30.82
N GLN A 72 -5.11 10.71 32.15
CA GLN A 72 -5.05 9.41 32.84
C GLN A 72 -6.25 8.52 32.47
N ARG A 73 -7.48 9.06 32.56
CA ARG A 73 -8.70 8.32 32.18
C ARG A 73 -8.71 7.90 30.71
N MET A 74 -8.14 8.70 29.81
CA MET A 74 -8.06 8.37 28.39
C MET A 74 -7.26 7.09 28.16
N TYR A 75 -6.11 6.95 28.83
CA TYR A 75 -5.27 5.76 28.73
C TYR A 75 -5.82 4.54 29.48
N GLU A 76 -6.61 4.75 30.55
CA GLU A 76 -7.27 3.67 31.29
C GLU A 76 -8.50 3.11 30.57
N ALA A 77 -9.33 3.98 29.99
CA ALA A 77 -10.62 3.60 29.43
C ALA A 77 -10.53 3.08 27.99
N ARG A 78 -9.49 3.47 27.23
CA ARG A 78 -9.39 3.19 25.80
C ARG A 78 -8.12 2.42 25.48
N SER A 79 -8.26 1.29 24.79
CA SER A 79 -7.12 0.66 24.11
C SER A 79 -6.61 1.60 23.02
N MET A 80 -5.29 1.86 23.00
CA MET A 80 -4.66 2.71 21.99
C MET A 80 -5.04 2.25 20.56
N ARG A 81 -5.32 3.21 19.68
CA ARG A 81 -5.60 2.92 18.27
C ARG A 81 -4.31 2.41 17.64
N THR A 82 -4.28 1.14 17.23
CA THR A 82 -3.06 0.55 16.67
C THR A 82 -3.06 0.44 15.15
N ALA A 83 -4.19 0.56 14.47
CA ALA A 83 -4.27 0.21 13.05
C ALA A 83 -3.91 1.39 12.13
N LEU A 84 -2.71 1.35 11.52
CA LEU A 84 -2.29 2.28 10.47
C LEU A 84 -3.04 2.02 9.17
N PHE A 85 -3.03 0.75 8.74
CA PHE A 85 -3.72 0.27 7.56
C PHE A 85 -4.47 -1.01 7.88
N ARG A 86 -5.73 -1.09 7.45
CA ARG A 86 -6.54 -2.30 7.56
C ARG A 86 -6.94 -2.76 6.19
N TRP A 87 -6.62 -4.02 5.92
CA TRP A 87 -7.12 -4.74 4.77
C TRP A 87 -8.11 -5.79 5.27
N GLU A 88 -9.37 -5.60 4.90
CA GLU A 88 -10.48 -6.46 5.31
C GLU A 88 -11.06 -7.12 4.05
N MET A 89 -11.21 -8.45 4.09
CA MET A 89 -11.94 -9.21 3.09
C MET A 89 -12.90 -10.16 3.81
N GLU A 90 -14.13 -10.24 3.34
CA GLU A 90 -15.19 -11.03 3.94
C GLU A 90 -15.73 -12.03 2.91
N GLN A 91 -15.95 -13.27 3.34
CA GLN A 91 -16.45 -14.39 2.52
C GLN A 91 -15.70 -14.51 1.19
N VAL A 92 -14.40 -14.81 1.31
CA VAL A 92 -13.53 -15.01 0.15
C VAL A 92 -13.59 -16.47 -0.26
N ASP A 93 -13.89 -16.72 -1.54
CA ASP A 93 -13.77 -18.03 -2.16
C ASP A 93 -12.84 -17.92 -3.37
N LEU A 94 -11.86 -18.81 -3.47
CA LEU A 94 -10.89 -18.85 -4.55
C LEU A 94 -10.81 -20.28 -5.07
N MET A 95 -11.14 -20.43 -6.35
CA MET A 95 -11.07 -21.68 -7.07
C MET A 95 -10.10 -21.53 -8.25
N ALA A 96 -9.14 -22.45 -8.34
CA ALA A 96 -8.25 -22.57 -9.48
C ALA A 96 -8.43 -23.96 -10.10
N LEU A 97 -9.06 -24.01 -11.27
CA LEU A 97 -9.36 -25.24 -12.00
C LEU A 97 -8.21 -25.61 -12.93
N ALA A 98 -7.84 -26.87 -12.87
CA ALA A 98 -6.80 -27.48 -13.68
C ALA A 98 -7.45 -28.46 -14.67
N ASP A 99 -8.03 -27.92 -15.74
CA ASP A 99 -8.60 -28.72 -16.84
C ASP A 99 -7.50 -29.31 -17.73
N PRO A 100 -7.66 -30.53 -18.29
CA PRO A 100 -6.71 -31.08 -19.28
C PRO A 100 -6.38 -30.13 -20.44
N SER A 101 -7.29 -29.24 -20.85
CA SER A 101 -7.06 -28.22 -21.88
C SER A 101 -6.05 -27.14 -21.48
N PHE A 102 -5.65 -27.08 -20.21
CA PHE A 102 -4.63 -26.17 -19.66
C PHE A 102 -3.32 -26.89 -19.29
N HIS A 103 -3.16 -28.16 -19.68
CA HIS A 103 -1.97 -28.96 -19.39
C HIS A 103 -1.19 -29.30 -20.65
N GLY A 104 0.13 -29.37 -20.50
CA GLY A 104 1.06 -29.58 -21.62
C GLY A 104 1.52 -28.26 -22.24
N ASN A 105 2.70 -28.29 -22.84
CA ASN A 105 3.35 -27.10 -23.40
C ASN A 105 2.44 -26.41 -24.44
N ASP A 106 2.05 -27.14 -25.49
CA ASP A 106 1.24 -26.62 -26.61
C ASP A 106 -0.07 -25.97 -26.14
N ASN A 107 -0.76 -26.60 -25.18
CA ASN A 107 -2.03 -26.10 -24.67
C ASN A 107 -1.86 -24.83 -23.85
N VAL A 108 -0.82 -24.73 -23.02
CA VAL A 108 -0.57 -23.52 -22.23
C VAL A 108 -0.12 -22.38 -23.15
N VAL A 109 0.78 -22.65 -24.11
CA VAL A 109 1.21 -21.67 -25.12
C VAL A 109 0.03 -21.15 -25.93
N ARG A 110 -0.84 -22.04 -26.43
CA ARG A 110 -2.07 -21.64 -27.13
C ARG A 110 -2.95 -20.73 -26.27
N ASN A 111 -3.15 -21.07 -24.99
CA ASN A 111 -3.93 -20.23 -24.10
C ASN A 111 -3.27 -18.86 -23.87
N ILE A 112 -1.95 -18.79 -23.75
CA ILE A 112 -1.23 -17.51 -23.62
C ILE A 112 -1.43 -16.65 -24.87
N GLN A 113 -1.26 -17.23 -26.07
CA GLN A 113 -1.48 -16.54 -27.34
C GLN A 113 -2.94 -16.08 -27.52
N GLU A 114 -3.91 -16.86 -27.05
CA GLU A 114 -5.32 -16.47 -27.07
C GLU A 114 -5.65 -15.35 -26.07
N MET A 115 -4.95 -15.26 -24.94
CA MET A 115 -5.13 -14.17 -23.98
C MET A 115 -4.61 -12.84 -24.52
N ASP A 116 -3.59 -12.89 -25.38
CA ASP A 116 -2.95 -11.73 -25.96
C ASP A 116 -2.60 -11.98 -27.45
N PRO A 117 -3.60 -11.86 -28.35
CA PRO A 117 -3.42 -12.14 -29.77
C PRO A 117 -2.65 -11.04 -30.52
N ASP A 118 -2.52 -9.86 -29.92
CA ASP A 118 -1.88 -8.70 -30.54
C ASP A 118 -0.35 -8.73 -30.41
N SER A 119 0.16 -9.51 -29.46
CA SER A 119 1.59 -9.69 -29.23
C SER A 119 2.22 -10.76 -30.12
N PRO A 120 3.28 -10.44 -30.89
CA PRO A 120 3.94 -11.41 -31.75
C PRO A 120 4.60 -12.51 -30.92
N TRP A 121 4.32 -13.76 -31.28
CA TRP A 121 5.03 -14.91 -30.72
C TRP A 121 6.43 -15.01 -31.33
N PRO A 122 7.49 -15.26 -30.54
CA PRO A 122 8.85 -15.41 -31.06
C PRO A 122 8.95 -16.50 -32.13
N ASP A 123 9.73 -16.22 -33.18
CA ASP A 123 10.02 -17.18 -34.25
C ASP A 123 10.92 -18.34 -33.77
N GLU A 124 11.67 -18.13 -32.69
CA GLU A 124 12.51 -19.16 -32.06
C GLU A 124 11.70 -19.99 -31.05
N GLU A 125 12.00 -21.29 -30.99
CA GLU A 125 11.36 -22.21 -30.05
C GLU A 125 11.77 -21.84 -28.61
N ILE A 126 10.77 -21.64 -27.74
CA ILE A 126 10.99 -21.20 -26.36
C ILE A 126 10.90 -22.40 -25.43
N ASP A 127 12.02 -22.73 -24.81
CA ASP A 127 12.04 -23.67 -23.69
C ASP A 127 11.60 -22.99 -22.40
N PHE A 128 10.58 -23.56 -21.75
CA PHE A 128 10.07 -23.06 -20.48
C PHE A 128 10.53 -23.96 -19.33
N ILE A 129 11.06 -23.35 -18.27
CA ILE A 129 11.33 -24.06 -17.01
C ILE A 129 10.06 -24.18 -16.15
N THR A 130 9.25 -23.12 -16.13
CA THR A 130 7.96 -23.09 -15.45
C THR A 130 6.90 -22.71 -16.47
N LEU A 131 5.87 -23.54 -16.64
CA LEU A 131 4.77 -23.25 -17.55
C LEU A 131 3.48 -23.87 -17.01
N TRP A 132 2.47 -23.04 -16.77
CA TRP A 132 1.16 -23.50 -16.30
C TRP A 132 0.05 -22.52 -16.68
N CYS A 133 -1.17 -23.05 -16.77
CA CYS A 133 -2.39 -22.24 -16.93
C CYS A 133 -3.51 -22.80 -16.06
N ARG A 134 -4.35 -21.93 -15.49
CA ARG A 134 -5.49 -22.28 -14.65
C ARG A 134 -6.67 -21.37 -14.98
N ALA A 135 -7.87 -21.94 -15.00
CA ALA A 135 -9.08 -21.14 -14.94
C ALA A 135 -9.31 -20.75 -13.48
N VAL A 136 -9.28 -19.47 -13.18
CA VAL A 136 -9.43 -18.94 -11.83
C VAL A 136 -10.80 -18.30 -11.69
N ARG A 137 -11.45 -18.55 -10.56
CA ARG A 137 -12.64 -17.85 -10.09
C ARG A 137 -12.40 -17.43 -8.66
N ALA A 138 -12.48 -16.13 -8.39
CA ALA A 138 -12.41 -15.57 -7.06
C ALA A 138 -13.69 -14.79 -6.77
N THR A 139 -14.29 -15.00 -5.61
CA THR A 139 -15.40 -14.18 -5.11
C THR A 139 -15.06 -13.58 -3.76
N CYS A 140 -15.59 -12.39 -3.50
CA CYS A 140 -15.42 -11.71 -2.23
C CYS A 140 -16.66 -10.85 -1.97
N HIS A 141 -17.37 -11.14 -0.88
CA HIS A 141 -18.58 -10.39 -0.50
C HIS A 141 -18.24 -8.92 -0.22
N ARG A 142 -17.15 -8.68 0.51
CA ARG A 142 -16.71 -7.32 0.83
C ARG A 142 -15.19 -7.22 0.87
N TRP A 143 -14.61 -6.25 0.17
CA TRP A 143 -13.17 -5.98 0.18
C TRP A 143 -12.91 -4.50 0.48
N ARG A 144 -12.17 -4.23 1.55
CA ARG A 144 -11.86 -2.87 2.03
C ARG A 144 -10.39 -2.63 2.30
N PHE A 145 -9.97 -1.41 1.96
CA PHE A 145 -8.73 -0.80 2.43
C PHE A 145 -9.06 0.42 3.28
N LEU A 146 -8.68 0.41 4.56
CA LEU A 146 -8.87 1.52 5.49
C LEU A 146 -7.52 2.06 5.95
N LEU A 147 -7.43 3.37 6.09
CA LEU A 147 -6.29 4.05 6.72
C LEU A 147 -6.73 4.72 8.02
N ARG A 148 -5.81 4.82 8.97
CA ARG A 148 -6.00 5.43 10.31
C ARG A 148 -6.68 6.79 10.26
N ASP A 149 -6.25 7.63 9.33
CA ASP A 149 -6.53 9.07 9.34
C ASP A 149 -7.77 9.46 8.53
N PHE A 150 -8.40 8.47 7.90
CA PHE A 150 -9.49 8.69 6.98
C PHE A 150 -10.75 7.97 7.46
N PRO A 151 -11.86 8.70 7.66
CA PRO A 151 -13.11 8.09 8.10
C PRO A 151 -13.73 7.20 7.01
N GLN A 152 -13.44 7.50 5.74
CA GLN A 152 -13.88 6.72 4.60
C GLN A 152 -12.77 5.74 4.17
N PRO A 153 -13.13 4.51 3.77
CA PRO A 153 -12.17 3.56 3.22
C PRO A 153 -11.59 4.09 1.90
N LEU A 154 -10.30 3.85 1.68
CA LEU A 154 -9.62 4.15 0.41
C LEU A 154 -10.28 3.39 -0.73
N LEU A 155 -10.55 2.09 -0.52
CA LEU A 155 -11.24 1.21 -1.47
C LEU A 155 -12.31 0.43 -0.70
N ASP A 156 -13.51 0.33 -1.25
CA ASP A 156 -14.63 -0.46 -0.74
C ASP A 156 -15.38 -1.08 -1.92
N ILE A 157 -15.22 -2.40 -2.08
CA ILE A 157 -15.83 -3.21 -3.13
C ILE A 157 -16.84 -4.17 -2.48
N HIS A 158 -18.03 -4.27 -3.06
CA HIS A 158 -19.08 -5.21 -2.63
C HIS A 158 -19.45 -6.16 -3.76
N GLU A 159 -19.65 -7.42 -3.40
CA GLU A 159 -20.01 -8.53 -4.29
C GLU A 159 -19.07 -8.62 -5.50
N LEU A 160 -17.77 -8.80 -5.22
CA LEU A 160 -16.76 -8.99 -6.26
C LEU A 160 -16.79 -10.43 -6.77
N LEU A 161 -16.82 -10.59 -8.09
CA LEU A 161 -16.58 -11.81 -8.83
C LEU A 161 -15.50 -11.53 -9.88
N LEU A 162 -14.34 -12.16 -9.71
CA LEU A 162 -13.26 -12.20 -10.68
C LEU A 162 -13.23 -13.60 -11.28
N PHE A 163 -13.21 -13.72 -12.61
CA PHE A 163 -13.08 -15.02 -13.25
C PHE A 163 -12.37 -14.92 -14.59
N GLY A 164 -11.67 -15.97 -14.97
CA GLY A 164 -10.94 -16.00 -16.23
C GLY A 164 -9.78 -16.97 -16.20
N ARG A 165 -8.79 -16.75 -17.06
CA ARG A 165 -7.61 -17.61 -17.16
C ARG A 165 -6.38 -16.87 -16.62
N LEU A 166 -5.52 -17.62 -15.94
CA LEU A 166 -4.23 -17.15 -15.45
C LEU A 166 -3.17 -18.17 -15.86
N ALA A 167 -2.14 -17.70 -16.56
CA ALA A 167 -0.98 -18.49 -16.90
C ALA A 167 0.29 -17.86 -16.34
N GLY A 168 1.23 -18.72 -15.96
CA GLY A 168 2.58 -18.33 -15.56
C GLY A 168 3.58 -19.01 -16.49
N ALA A 169 4.50 -18.24 -17.05
CA ALA A 169 5.54 -18.75 -17.93
C ALA A 169 6.90 -18.14 -17.56
N GLU A 170 7.88 -19.00 -17.35
CA GLU A 170 9.27 -18.66 -17.09
C GLU A 170 10.13 -19.34 -18.14
N GLN A 171 10.78 -18.54 -18.97
CA GLN A 171 11.67 -19.04 -20.00
C GLN A 171 12.97 -19.55 -19.38
N GLN A 172 13.48 -20.66 -19.90
CA GLN A 172 14.77 -21.19 -19.51
C GLN A 172 15.87 -20.15 -19.77
N SER A 173 16.61 -19.83 -18.72
CA SER A 173 17.74 -18.90 -18.82
C SER A 173 18.91 -19.52 -19.57
N SER A 174 19.60 -18.70 -20.37
CA SER A 174 20.88 -19.09 -20.95
C SER A 174 21.89 -19.43 -19.86
N TRP A 175 22.93 -20.21 -20.19
CA TRP A 175 23.93 -20.64 -19.21
C TRP A 175 24.59 -19.46 -18.46
N ARG A 176 24.75 -18.30 -19.13
CA ARG A 176 25.32 -17.07 -18.53
C ARG A 176 24.42 -16.44 -17.47
N ALA A 177 23.12 -16.71 -17.54
CA ALA A 177 22.10 -16.19 -16.64
C ALA A 177 21.69 -17.19 -15.55
N ARG A 178 22.43 -18.30 -15.39
CA ARG A 178 22.23 -19.29 -14.33
C ARG A 178 23.27 -19.07 -13.23
N ARG A 179 22.83 -19.01 -11.98
CA ARG A 179 23.68 -18.78 -10.80
C ARG A 179 23.46 -19.89 -9.79
N THR A 180 24.54 -20.52 -9.36
CA THR A 180 24.48 -21.49 -8.27
C THR A 180 24.50 -20.75 -6.95
N CYS A 181 23.57 -21.06 -6.05
CA CYS A 181 23.52 -20.47 -4.72
C CYS A 181 23.31 -21.54 -3.65
N THR A 182 24.02 -21.37 -2.55
CA THR A 182 23.87 -22.20 -1.35
C THR A 182 22.69 -21.69 -0.54
N VAL A 183 21.64 -22.49 -0.39
CA VAL A 183 20.58 -22.23 0.57
C VAL A 183 20.95 -22.94 1.86
N SER A 184 21.21 -22.17 2.92
CA SER A 184 21.48 -22.76 4.22
C SER A 184 20.19 -23.27 4.85
N VAL A 185 20.19 -24.54 5.21
CA VAL A 185 19.04 -25.19 5.85
C VAL A 185 19.50 -25.73 7.21
N ALA A 186 18.75 -25.44 8.26
CA ALA A 186 19.09 -25.89 9.60
C ALA A 186 19.01 -27.42 9.74
N ALA A 187 19.74 -27.99 10.70
CA ALA A 187 19.69 -29.42 11.01
C ALA A 187 18.23 -29.89 11.28
N PRO A 188 17.85 -31.11 10.85
CA PRO A 188 18.68 -32.20 10.33
C PRO A 188 19.04 -32.11 8.83
N TRP A 189 18.61 -31.06 8.13
CA TRP A 189 18.93 -30.88 6.72
C TRP A 189 20.31 -30.25 6.55
N SER A 190 20.98 -30.56 5.44
CA SER A 190 22.22 -29.92 5.04
C SER A 190 21.95 -28.79 4.06
N ASP A 191 22.86 -27.83 3.99
CA ASP A 191 22.86 -26.80 2.96
C ASP A 191 22.70 -27.42 1.56
N VAL A 192 21.82 -26.81 0.75
CA VAL A 192 21.49 -27.30 -0.59
C VAL A 192 22.01 -26.30 -1.61
N GLN A 193 22.75 -26.80 -2.61
CA GLN A 193 23.10 -26.01 -3.79
C GLN A 193 21.91 -26.03 -4.74
N ILE A 194 21.37 -24.85 -5.05
CA ILE A 194 20.33 -24.70 -6.06
C ILE A 194 20.82 -23.78 -7.17
N GLU A 195 20.53 -24.17 -8.40
CA GLU A 195 20.76 -23.33 -9.57
C GLU A 195 19.53 -22.44 -9.78
N ARG A 196 19.75 -21.12 -9.83
CA ARG A 196 18.71 -20.12 -10.07
C ARG A 196 18.91 -19.50 -11.44
N GLY A 197 17.88 -19.52 -12.27
CA GLY A 197 17.81 -18.68 -13.46
C GLY A 197 17.53 -17.23 -13.05
N MET A 198 18.14 -16.28 -13.74
CA MET A 198 17.88 -14.84 -13.55
C MET A 198 16.67 -14.33 -14.35
N ASN A 199 15.99 -15.21 -15.08
CA ASN A 199 14.79 -14.86 -15.84
C ASN A 199 13.59 -14.65 -14.92
N GLN A 200 12.68 -13.76 -15.32
CA GLN A 200 11.48 -13.47 -14.53
C GLN A 200 10.32 -14.39 -14.92
N LEU A 201 9.56 -14.84 -13.92
CA LEU A 201 8.27 -15.48 -14.13
C LEU A 201 7.27 -14.42 -14.63
N LYS A 202 6.81 -14.57 -15.88
CA LYS A 202 5.80 -13.72 -16.49
C LYS A 202 4.40 -14.29 -16.21
N PHE A 203 3.44 -13.41 -15.94
CA PHE A 203 2.04 -13.77 -15.73
C PHE A 203 1.18 -13.23 -16.87
N TYR A 204 0.40 -14.12 -17.49
CA TYR A 204 -0.58 -13.80 -18.52
C TYR A 204 -1.96 -14.02 -17.93
N HIS A 205 -2.89 -13.11 -18.22
CA HIS A 205 -4.23 -13.21 -17.67
C HIS A 205 -5.27 -12.62 -18.61
N ASP A 206 -6.42 -13.27 -18.62
CA ASP A 206 -7.63 -12.80 -19.28
C ASP A 206 -8.73 -12.91 -18.24
N PHE A 207 -8.91 -11.82 -17.49
CA PHE A 207 -9.86 -11.74 -16.39
C PHE A 207 -11.02 -10.83 -16.71
N SER A 208 -12.22 -11.35 -16.46
CA SER A 208 -13.44 -10.58 -16.33
C SER A 208 -13.70 -10.30 -14.85
N CYS A 209 -13.94 -9.03 -14.55
CA CYS A 209 -14.30 -8.58 -13.21
C CYS A 209 -15.73 -8.03 -13.20
N HIS A 210 -16.53 -8.52 -12.26
CA HIS A 210 -17.85 -8.01 -11.97
C HIS A 210 -17.93 -7.61 -10.50
N ALA A 211 -18.45 -6.42 -10.22
CA ALA A 211 -18.73 -5.98 -8.87
C ALA A 211 -20.09 -5.27 -8.83
N GLU A 212 -20.86 -5.49 -7.76
CA GLU A 212 -22.10 -4.75 -7.56
C GLU A 212 -21.81 -3.28 -7.29
N SER A 213 -20.85 -3.02 -6.40
CA SER A 213 -20.39 -1.67 -6.11
C SER A 213 -18.87 -1.61 -5.98
N TRP A 214 -18.30 -0.58 -6.58
CA TRP A 214 -16.89 -0.26 -6.51
C TRP A 214 -16.75 1.19 -6.08
N ARG A 215 -16.10 1.43 -4.93
CA ARG A 215 -15.89 2.77 -4.38
C ARG A 215 -14.41 2.97 -4.13
N LEU A 216 -13.85 3.96 -4.79
CA LEU A 216 -12.50 4.44 -4.52
C LEU A 216 -12.63 5.86 -3.99
N ALA A 217 -12.18 6.10 -2.77
CA ALA A 217 -12.10 7.44 -2.20
C ALA A 217 -10.80 8.09 -2.67
N TYR A 218 -10.91 9.24 -3.34
CA TYR A 218 -9.76 10.05 -3.74
C TYR A 218 -10.06 11.53 -3.53
N GLY A 219 -9.08 12.28 -3.08
CA GLY A 219 -9.22 13.72 -2.81
C GLY A 219 -7.92 14.35 -2.34
N ALA A 220 -7.92 15.68 -2.17
CA ALA A 220 -6.72 16.46 -1.80
C ALA A 220 -6.10 16.03 -0.45
N CYS A 221 -6.87 15.36 0.40
CA CYS A 221 -6.38 14.77 1.65
C CYS A 221 -5.59 13.47 1.44
N TRP A 222 -5.81 12.74 0.34
CA TRP A 222 -5.14 11.49 0.01
C TRP A 222 -3.87 11.68 -0.82
N GLU A 223 -3.82 12.71 -1.66
CA GLU A 223 -2.71 12.98 -2.58
C GLU A 223 -1.33 13.06 -1.88
N PRO A 224 -1.15 13.78 -0.75
CA PRO A 224 0.13 13.81 -0.05
C PRO A 224 0.54 12.43 0.50
N VAL A 225 -0.45 11.64 0.95
CA VAL A 225 -0.22 10.31 1.51
C VAL A 225 0.24 9.34 0.43
N ILE A 226 -0.43 9.35 -0.73
CA ILE A 226 -0.05 8.51 -1.89
C ILE A 226 1.33 8.92 -2.39
N ALA A 227 1.62 10.22 -2.51
CA ALA A 227 2.94 10.72 -2.90
C ALA A 227 4.03 10.25 -1.92
N GLN A 228 3.79 10.35 -0.62
CA GLN A 228 4.74 9.87 0.40
C GLN A 228 4.91 8.34 0.36
N CYS A 229 3.84 7.59 0.15
CA CYS A 229 3.92 6.13 -0.03
C CYS A 229 4.75 5.76 -1.26
N ASN A 230 4.59 6.48 -2.37
CA ASN A 230 5.38 6.28 -3.58
C ASN A 230 6.87 6.55 -3.31
N LEU A 231 7.20 7.68 -2.66
CA LEU A 231 8.59 7.99 -2.27
C LEU A 231 9.17 6.95 -1.30
N ALA A 232 8.36 6.48 -0.34
CA ALA A 232 8.78 5.43 0.58
C ALA A 232 9.05 4.10 -0.15
N TRP A 233 8.27 3.80 -1.17
CA TRP A 233 8.42 2.60 -1.99
C TRP A 233 9.76 2.59 -2.75
N ASP A 234 10.26 3.76 -3.16
CA ASP A 234 11.59 3.89 -3.77
C ASP A 234 12.74 3.42 -2.85
N PHE A 235 12.55 3.49 -1.53
CA PHE A 235 13.53 2.97 -0.55
C PHE A 235 13.43 1.47 -0.30
N VAL A 236 12.23 0.88 -0.48
CA VAL A 236 11.99 -0.55 -0.29
C VAL A 236 12.42 -1.35 -1.51
N SER A 237 12.28 -0.76 -2.70
CA SER A 237 12.82 -1.29 -3.94
C SER A 237 13.83 -0.31 -4.54
N PRO A 238 15.13 -0.39 -4.16
CA PRO A 238 16.19 0.20 -4.97
C PRO A 238 16.06 -0.30 -6.42
N PRO A 239 16.57 0.42 -7.44
CA PRO A 239 16.26 0.22 -8.86
C PRO A 239 16.79 -1.12 -9.40
N SER A 240 16.16 -2.21 -8.98
CA SER A 240 15.98 -3.44 -9.74
C SER A 240 14.65 -3.23 -10.45
N LYS A 241 14.76 -2.85 -11.72
CA LYS A 241 13.69 -2.33 -12.58
C LYS A 241 12.45 -3.24 -12.56
N LEU A 242 11.49 -2.91 -11.72
CA LEU A 242 10.07 -3.14 -12.00
C LEU A 242 9.52 -1.79 -12.49
N LEU A 243 9.68 -1.51 -13.79
CA LEU A 243 9.02 -0.37 -14.44
C LEU A 243 7.50 -0.62 -14.37
N ARG A 244 6.82 -0.19 -13.32
CA ARG A 244 5.36 -0.03 -13.38
C ARG A 244 5.08 1.35 -13.98
N LEU A 245 4.93 1.41 -15.29
CA LEU A 245 4.22 2.52 -15.95
C LEU A 245 2.76 2.11 -16.08
N GLY A 246 1.95 2.59 -15.15
CA GLY A 246 0.50 2.48 -15.20
C GLY A 246 -0.08 3.70 -14.53
N GLU A 247 -0.33 4.75 -15.31
CA GLU A 247 -1.18 5.85 -14.85
C GLU A 247 -2.64 5.42 -14.97
N PHE A 248 -3.27 5.08 -13.85
CA PHE A 248 -4.73 5.04 -13.78
C PHE A 248 -5.24 6.41 -13.32
N ASN A 249 -5.48 7.29 -14.29
CA ASN A 249 -6.02 8.62 -14.06
C ASN A 249 -7.55 8.55 -13.88
N VAL A 250 -8.03 8.77 -12.66
CA VAL A 250 -9.44 9.12 -12.39
C VAL A 250 -9.47 10.54 -11.84
N TYR A 251 -9.89 11.49 -12.68
CA TYR A 251 -10.00 12.90 -12.30
C TYR A 251 -11.34 13.17 -11.64
N VAL A 252 -11.32 13.66 -10.40
CA VAL A 252 -12.44 14.42 -9.82
C VAL A 252 -11.87 15.52 -8.92
N ARG A 253 -12.10 16.77 -9.30
CA ARG A 253 -11.90 17.95 -8.43
C ARG A 253 -13.21 18.30 -7.77
N THR A 254 -13.18 18.58 -6.46
CA THR A 254 -13.85 19.76 -5.91
C THR A 254 -13.19 20.20 -4.61
N ALA A 255 -12.89 21.49 -4.54
CA ALA A 255 -12.47 22.18 -3.34
C ALA A 255 -13.71 22.50 -2.50
N SER A 256 -14.02 21.69 -1.50
CA SER A 256 -14.87 22.12 -0.39
C SER A 256 -14.67 21.21 0.81
N LYS A 257 -14.36 21.84 1.94
CA LYS A 257 -14.33 21.24 3.25
C LYS A 257 -15.79 20.91 3.58
N TYR A 258 -16.15 19.61 3.67
CA TYR A 258 -17.45 19.09 4.14
C TYR A 258 -18.62 18.88 3.14
N ASP A 259 -18.38 18.36 1.93
CA ASP A 259 -19.49 17.76 1.18
C ASP A 259 -19.13 16.38 0.61
N ASP A 260 -19.81 15.35 1.11
CA ASP A 260 -19.77 13.99 0.57
C ASP A 260 -20.55 13.95 -0.76
N CYS A 261 -19.93 14.41 -1.84
CA CYS A 261 -20.52 14.31 -3.18
C CYS A 261 -20.24 12.93 -3.79
N ARG A 262 -21.24 12.05 -3.77
CA ARG A 262 -21.25 10.79 -4.53
C ARG A 262 -21.29 11.10 -6.03
N LEU A 263 -20.11 11.22 -6.66
CA LEU A 263 -19.99 11.75 -8.02
C LEU A 263 -20.40 10.75 -9.12
N LEU A 264 -20.17 9.46 -8.91
CA LEU A 264 -20.56 8.41 -9.85
C LEU A 264 -21.02 7.18 -9.08
N HIS A 265 -22.28 6.80 -9.28
CA HIS A 265 -22.84 5.55 -8.77
C HIS A 265 -23.19 4.68 -9.96
N LEU A 266 -22.32 3.73 -10.29
CA LEU A 266 -22.55 2.73 -11.32
C LEU A 266 -22.86 1.39 -10.64
N PRO A 267 -24.12 1.12 -10.27
CA PRO A 267 -24.48 -0.20 -9.79
C PRO A 267 -24.31 -1.22 -10.93
N ARG A 268 -23.68 -2.37 -10.64
CA ARG A 268 -23.44 -3.46 -11.60
C ARG A 268 -22.45 -3.09 -12.72
N LEU A 269 -21.34 -2.46 -12.37
CA LEU A 269 -20.26 -2.17 -13.31
C LEU A 269 -19.60 -3.48 -13.77
N LYS A 270 -19.66 -3.77 -15.08
CA LYS A 270 -18.79 -4.75 -15.73
C LYS A 270 -17.57 -4.00 -16.24
N LEU A 271 -16.46 -4.09 -15.51
CA LEU A 271 -15.21 -3.42 -15.84
C LEU A 271 -14.25 -4.46 -16.41
N THR A 272 -13.91 -4.33 -17.69
CA THR A 272 -12.77 -5.02 -18.28
C THR A 272 -11.60 -4.06 -18.22
N ILE A 273 -10.67 -4.29 -17.29
CA ILE A 273 -9.45 -3.49 -17.19
C ILE A 273 -8.45 -4.09 -18.19
N GLY A 274 -8.35 -3.50 -19.38
CA GLY A 274 -7.22 -3.74 -20.27
C GLY A 274 -6.00 -3.02 -19.72
N LEU A 275 -5.01 -3.76 -19.23
CA LEU A 275 -3.74 -3.19 -18.78
C LEU A 275 -2.84 -3.03 -20.02
N THR A 276 -2.82 -1.82 -20.59
CA THR A 276 -1.89 -1.50 -21.70
C THR A 276 -0.55 -1.04 -21.15
N TRP A 277 0.52 -1.75 -21.51
CA TRP A 277 1.88 -1.43 -21.14
C TRP A 277 2.48 -0.40 -22.10
N HIS A 278 2.88 0.76 -21.59
CA HIS A 278 3.61 1.75 -22.41
C HIS A 278 5.10 1.68 -22.08
N CYS A 279 5.90 1.17 -23.02
CA CYS A 279 7.36 1.19 -22.94
C CYS A 279 7.99 1.95 -24.11
N LEU A 280 9.27 2.30 -23.97
CA LEU A 280 10.08 2.91 -25.04
C LEU A 280 10.39 1.94 -26.19
N ALA A 281 10.28 0.63 -25.96
CA ALA A 281 10.35 -0.43 -26.96
C ALA A 281 8.94 -0.80 -27.47
N ASP A 282 8.83 -1.77 -28.39
CA ASP A 282 7.54 -2.26 -28.88
C ASP A 282 6.69 -2.74 -27.68
N PRO A 283 5.57 -2.06 -27.37
CA PRO A 283 4.73 -2.42 -26.24
C PRO A 283 4.10 -3.80 -26.37
N ASN A 284 4.11 -4.41 -27.56
CA ASN A 284 3.57 -5.75 -27.80
C ASN A 284 4.67 -6.84 -27.76
N GLU A 285 5.95 -6.49 -27.62
CA GLU A 285 7.05 -7.48 -27.56
C GLU A 285 7.21 -8.06 -26.14
N HIS A 286 6.14 -8.67 -25.62
CA HIS A 286 6.09 -9.20 -24.25
C HIS A 286 6.88 -10.50 -24.05
N LEU A 287 7.31 -11.15 -25.13
CA LEU A 287 7.84 -12.51 -25.09
C LEU A 287 9.38 -12.54 -25.18
N ALA A 288 10.01 -11.55 -25.80
CA ALA A 288 11.46 -11.43 -25.81
C ALA A 288 12.01 -11.04 -24.41
N VAL A 289 13.16 -11.59 -24.05
CA VAL A 289 13.94 -11.14 -22.90
C VAL A 289 14.97 -10.14 -23.40
N GLN A 290 14.68 -8.84 -23.30
CA GLN A 290 15.67 -7.82 -23.61
C GLN A 290 16.49 -7.44 -22.36
N PRO A 291 17.83 -7.32 -22.48
CA PRO A 291 18.67 -6.86 -21.39
C PRO A 291 18.30 -5.43 -21.02
N CYS A 292 18.20 -5.18 -19.70
CA CYS A 292 17.74 -3.92 -19.15
C CYS A 292 18.85 -2.84 -19.21
N ALA A 293 19.15 -2.32 -20.40
CA ALA A 293 20.17 -1.33 -20.80
C ALA A 293 21.29 -1.94 -21.68
N PRO A 294 21.01 -2.20 -22.97
CA PRO A 294 22.01 -2.76 -23.91
C PRO A 294 23.23 -1.84 -24.09
N ASP A 295 23.02 -0.53 -23.98
CA ASP A 295 23.98 0.57 -24.07
C ASP A 295 24.92 0.67 -22.85
N ARG A 296 24.64 -0.05 -21.76
CA ARG A 296 25.57 -0.19 -20.62
C ARG A 296 26.35 -1.50 -20.63
N ILE A 297 26.17 -2.32 -21.66
CA ILE A 297 26.97 -3.53 -21.88
C ILE A 297 28.20 -3.10 -22.70
N PRO A 298 29.42 -3.11 -22.14
CA PRO A 298 30.60 -2.73 -22.91
C PRO A 298 30.77 -3.69 -24.10
N GLU A 299 31.02 -3.15 -25.30
CA GLU A 299 31.24 -3.91 -26.55
C GLU A 299 32.40 -4.94 -26.46
N TYR A 300 33.23 -4.87 -25.42
CA TYR A 300 34.39 -5.72 -25.20
C TYR A 300 34.19 -6.88 -24.20
N SER A 301 32.94 -7.15 -23.78
CA SER A 301 32.65 -8.15 -22.72
C SER A 301 32.60 -9.62 -23.16
N SER A 302 33.02 -9.96 -24.37
CA SER A 302 32.96 -11.35 -24.88
C SER A 302 34.00 -12.29 -24.25
N ASN A 303 35.09 -11.78 -23.67
CA ASN A 303 36.25 -12.59 -23.27
C ASN A 303 36.72 -12.42 -21.80
N GLN A 304 35.96 -11.79 -20.91
CA GLN A 304 36.32 -11.71 -19.49
C GLN A 304 35.16 -12.12 -18.58
N GLU A 305 35.44 -13.09 -17.70
CA GLU A 305 34.58 -13.47 -16.58
C GLU A 305 34.55 -12.31 -15.58
N HIS A 306 33.46 -11.53 -15.58
CA HIS A 306 33.20 -10.58 -14.51
C HIS A 306 31.92 -10.93 -13.75
N ASP A 307 32.12 -11.13 -12.46
CA ASP A 307 31.12 -11.36 -11.44
C ASP A 307 30.38 -10.05 -11.14
N SER A 308 29.06 -10.06 -11.22
CA SER A 308 28.21 -8.90 -10.93
C SER A 308 27.82 -8.90 -9.45
N THR A 309 28.82 -8.97 -8.58
CA THR A 309 28.71 -8.71 -7.13
C THR A 309 30.11 -8.39 -6.63
N SER A 310 30.50 -7.11 -6.65
CA SER A 310 31.61 -6.67 -5.82
C SER A 310 31.14 -6.63 -4.37
N GLU A 311 31.81 -7.42 -3.55
CA GLU A 311 31.72 -7.54 -2.10
C GLU A 311 31.48 -6.17 -1.42
N LEU A 312 30.44 -6.09 -0.58
CA LEU A 312 30.35 -5.10 0.48
C LEU A 312 31.12 -5.66 1.69
N GLU A 313 32.41 -5.35 1.76
CA GLU A 313 33.18 -5.50 3.00
C GLU A 313 32.60 -4.56 4.07
N TRP A 314 32.31 -5.12 5.25
CA TRP A 314 31.91 -4.36 6.43
C TRP A 314 33.13 -3.62 6.99
N GLY A 315 33.25 -2.33 6.70
CA GLY A 315 34.25 -1.46 7.32
C GLY A 315 33.91 -1.15 8.78
N GLU A 316 34.77 -1.60 9.71
CA GLU A 316 34.77 -1.17 11.12
C GLU A 316 35.01 0.35 11.24
N TRP A 317 34.12 1.05 11.93
CA TRP A 317 34.33 2.45 12.31
C TRP A 317 35.16 2.52 13.59
N LYS A 318 36.43 2.94 13.49
CA LYS A 318 37.23 3.40 14.64
C LYS A 318 37.12 4.92 14.76
N PHE A 319 36.66 5.40 15.91
CA PHE A 319 36.66 6.82 16.25
C PHE A 319 38.09 7.30 16.59
N PRO A 320 38.53 8.48 16.14
CA PRO A 320 39.75 9.10 16.64
C PRO A 320 39.53 9.64 18.06
N THR A 321 40.52 9.43 18.93
CA THR A 321 40.66 10.05 20.26
C THR A 321 40.79 11.56 20.21
#